data_AF-A0A838D4V7-F1
#
_entry.id   AF-A0A838D4V7-F1
#
_cell.length_a   1.000
_cell.length_b   1.000
_cell.length_c   1.000
_cell.angle_alpha   90.00
_cell.angle_beta   90.00
_cell.angle_gamma   90.00
#
_symmetry.space_group_name_H-M   'P 1'
#
loop_
_entity.id
_entity.type
_entity.pdbx_description
1 polymer ?
#
loop_
_entity_poly.entity_id
_entity_poly.type
_entity_poly.pdbx_seq_one_letter_code
_entity_poly.pdbx_strand_id
1 'polypeptide(L)'
;GAIMAVPGHDERDFAFAQRFGLEVRRVVGGTEEELPYVGDGPLVNSHPDFDGLHNRDALERIVAWLDGQGRGRASVNYRLRDWLVSRQRYWGCPIPVVYCSADCGMVAVPSDQLPVELPDVRDYAPRGRSPLAAAEDWVATTCPSCGGAARRETDTMDTFVDSSWYFLRYCDALNDDAAWDPAVLARWMPVDQYIGGVEHAILHLLYARFFCKALSDLGLLVADEPFARLFTQGMITREGAKMSKSRGNVVSPKAIVERFGADTARCYILFIGPPDQDADWSDEGAEGMHRFLGRLWRTCAQAATGLPDEALAVDALGDDGLRVTRKAHWAIDKVTGDMEGRFAFNTAIAAVMELLNECGPSRRGDAEPGALRFALATAASLLFPFAPHAAADAYERLTARRVWEEPWPVADPALLVSDTFELVVQVNGKVRDRVQAPADADADALRALARDQPNVRSHVDGREVLKEVVVPGRLVNVVVR
;
A
#
# COMPACT_ATOMS: atom_id res chain seq x y z
N GLY A 1 -26.33 26.04 -12.05
CA GLY A 1 -24.89 26.35 -11.91
C GLY A 1 -24.66 27.85 -11.97
N ALA A 2 -25.31 28.61 -11.09
CA ALA A 2 -25.05 30.03 -10.90
C ALA A 2 -24.34 30.21 -9.55
N ILE A 3 -23.51 31.23 -9.46
CA ILE A 3 -22.81 31.61 -8.23
C ILE A 3 -23.02 33.09 -7.97
N MET A 4 -22.94 33.49 -6.69
CA MET A 4 -22.82 34.90 -6.31
C MET A 4 -21.33 35.25 -6.35
N ALA A 5 -20.93 36.17 -7.23
CA ALA A 5 -19.55 36.61 -7.32
C ALA A 5 -19.24 37.61 -6.20
N VAL A 6 -18.16 37.39 -5.45
CA VAL A 6 -17.71 38.31 -4.40
C VAL A 6 -16.23 38.65 -4.62
N PRO A 7 -15.91 39.53 -5.59
CA PRO A 7 -14.53 39.79 -6.01
C PRO A 7 -13.61 40.28 -4.88
N GLY A 8 -14.14 40.91 -3.83
CA GLY A 8 -13.31 41.31 -2.69
C GLY A 8 -12.77 40.12 -1.87
N HIS A 9 -13.33 38.92 -2.02
CA HIS A 9 -13.12 37.79 -1.11
C HIS A 9 -13.06 36.40 -1.80
N ASP A 10 -13.06 36.32 -3.13
CA ASP A 10 -12.78 35.09 -3.90
C ASP A 10 -11.79 35.42 -5.03
N GLU A 11 -10.73 34.63 -5.14
CA GLU A 11 -9.64 34.82 -6.10
C GLU A 11 -10.08 34.76 -7.56
N ARG A 12 -11.00 33.86 -7.90
CA ARG A 12 -11.49 33.67 -9.26
C ARG A 12 -12.42 34.81 -9.64
N ASP A 13 -13.29 35.20 -8.72
CA ASP A 13 -14.19 36.35 -8.90
C ASP A 13 -13.40 37.65 -9.04
N PHE A 14 -12.32 37.82 -8.27
CA PHE A 14 -11.42 38.96 -8.35
C PHE A 14 -10.72 39.05 -9.70
N ALA A 15 -10.09 37.95 -10.15
CA ALA A 15 -9.41 37.91 -11.44
C ALA A 15 -10.38 38.20 -12.60
N PHE A 16 -11.62 37.68 -12.51
CA PHE A 16 -12.68 37.98 -13.47
C PHE A 16 -13.06 39.46 -13.42
N ALA A 17 -13.31 40.02 -12.23
CA ALA A 17 -13.68 41.41 -12.07
C ALA A 17 -12.59 42.36 -12.58
N GLN A 18 -11.31 42.09 -12.28
CA GLN A 18 -10.20 42.88 -12.80
C GLN A 18 -10.14 42.85 -14.34
N ARG A 19 -10.29 41.66 -14.94
CA ARG A 19 -10.23 41.50 -16.40
C ARG A 19 -11.33 42.28 -17.12
N PHE A 20 -12.53 42.33 -16.54
CA PHE A 20 -13.71 42.94 -17.18
C PHE A 20 -14.05 44.32 -16.62
N GLY A 21 -13.23 44.88 -15.72
CA GLY A 21 -13.47 46.20 -15.12
C GLY A 21 -14.74 46.24 -14.26
N LEU A 22 -15.08 45.14 -13.59
CA LEU A 22 -16.23 45.07 -12.70
C LEU A 22 -15.88 45.61 -11.30
N GLU A 23 -16.91 46.00 -10.57
CA GLU A 23 -16.77 46.54 -9.22
C GLU A 23 -16.21 45.48 -8.25
N VAL A 24 -15.20 45.88 -7.48
CA VAL A 24 -14.63 45.07 -6.38
C VAL A 24 -14.96 45.75 -5.06
N ARG A 25 -15.85 45.13 -4.27
CA ARG A 25 -16.23 45.61 -2.94
C ARG A 25 -15.61 44.75 -1.84
N ARG A 26 -15.01 45.40 -0.85
CA ARG A 26 -14.58 44.77 0.40
C ARG A 26 -15.74 44.79 1.41
N VAL A 27 -16.14 43.60 1.86
CA VAL A 27 -17.16 43.38 2.89
C VAL A 27 -16.67 42.62 4.13
N VAL A 28 -15.41 42.17 4.14
CA VAL A 28 -14.72 41.60 5.31
C VAL A 28 -13.46 42.43 5.60
N GLY A 29 -13.38 42.96 6.82
CA GLY A 29 -12.22 43.67 7.35
C GLY A 29 -11.10 42.71 7.72
N GLY A 30 -9.86 43.17 7.66
CA GLY A 30 -8.68 42.38 7.98
C GLY A 30 -7.44 43.28 8.04
N THR A 31 -6.33 42.75 8.57
CA THR A 31 -5.06 43.48 8.67
C THR A 31 -4.39 43.70 7.32
N GLU A 32 -4.71 42.86 6.33
CA GLU A 32 -4.20 42.99 4.97
C GLU A 32 -5.08 43.92 4.14
N GLU A 33 -4.49 44.92 3.51
CA GLU A 33 -5.20 45.87 2.65
C GLU A 33 -5.43 45.35 1.22
N GLU A 34 -4.65 44.35 0.80
CA GLU A 34 -4.69 43.78 -0.54
C GLU A 34 -5.98 42.98 -0.79
N LEU A 35 -6.49 43.05 -2.03
CA LEU A 35 -7.65 42.29 -2.49
C LEU A 35 -7.22 41.25 -3.51
N PRO A 36 -7.86 40.07 -3.54
CA PRO A 36 -8.97 39.66 -2.67
C PRO A 36 -8.49 39.22 -1.28
N TYR A 37 -9.23 39.59 -0.24
CA TYR A 37 -8.96 39.17 1.13
C TYR A 37 -9.79 37.93 1.48
N VAL A 38 -9.15 36.76 1.58
CA VAL A 38 -9.83 35.47 1.84
C VAL A 38 -9.83 35.06 3.33
N GLY A 39 -9.30 35.92 4.20
CA GLY A 39 -9.22 35.69 5.64
C GLY A 39 -10.52 35.94 6.40
N ASP A 40 -10.47 35.65 7.70
CA ASP A 40 -11.56 35.92 8.63
C ASP A 40 -11.43 37.30 9.27
N GLY A 41 -12.56 37.90 9.61
CA GLY A 41 -12.59 39.22 10.23
C GLY A 41 -13.99 39.81 10.36
N PRO A 42 -14.11 41.02 10.92
CA PRO A 42 -15.39 41.68 11.07
C PRO A 42 -15.97 42.06 9.71
N LEU A 43 -17.27 41.93 9.54
CA LEU A 43 -17.96 42.47 8.36
C LEU A 43 -17.85 43.99 8.36
N VAL A 44 -17.61 44.54 7.17
CA VAL A 44 -17.58 45.98 6.89
C VAL A 44 -18.44 46.26 5.66
N ASN A 45 -18.89 47.49 5.48
CA ASN A 45 -19.71 47.88 4.31
C ASN A 45 -20.91 46.95 4.08
N SER A 46 -21.45 46.39 5.17
CA SER A 46 -22.51 45.37 5.15
C SER A 46 -23.81 45.93 5.70
N HIS A 47 -24.89 45.13 5.68
CA HIS A 47 -26.16 45.53 6.26
C HIS A 47 -25.98 45.89 7.75
N PRO A 48 -26.64 46.94 8.29
CA PRO A 48 -26.43 47.41 9.66
C PRO A 48 -26.59 46.34 10.74
N ASP A 49 -27.48 45.37 10.53
CA ASP A 49 -27.69 44.26 11.47
C ASP A 49 -26.51 43.26 11.54
N PHE A 50 -25.59 43.32 10.58
CA PHE A 50 -24.44 42.40 10.46
C PHE A 50 -23.09 43.11 10.48
N ASP A 51 -23.04 44.42 10.24
CA ASP A 51 -21.80 45.19 10.22
C ASP A 51 -21.09 45.12 11.59
N GLY A 52 -19.77 44.94 11.57
CA GLY A 52 -18.95 44.74 12.77
C GLY A 52 -19.00 43.33 13.39
N LEU A 53 -19.94 42.46 12.99
CA LEU A 53 -19.93 41.06 13.43
C LEU A 53 -18.78 40.30 12.76
N HIS A 54 -18.20 39.33 13.47
CA HIS A 54 -17.22 38.44 12.88
C HIS A 54 -17.88 37.60 11.76
N ASN A 55 -17.24 37.48 10.59
CA ASN A 55 -17.80 36.85 9.38
C ASN A 55 -18.34 35.42 9.62
N ARG A 56 -17.68 34.63 10.47
CA ARG A 56 -18.12 33.27 10.84
C ARG A 56 -19.42 33.26 11.64
N ASP A 57 -19.59 34.19 12.59
CA ASP A 57 -20.83 34.33 13.37
C ASP A 57 -21.95 34.95 12.53
N ALA A 58 -21.58 35.86 11.63
CA ALA A 58 -22.52 36.52 10.73
C ALA A 58 -23.11 35.56 9.69
N LEU A 59 -22.37 34.51 9.28
CA LEU A 59 -22.82 33.53 8.30
C LEU A 59 -24.15 32.89 8.69
N GLU A 60 -24.27 32.38 9.91
CA GLU A 60 -25.51 31.73 10.38
C GLU A 60 -26.67 32.72 10.46
N ARG A 61 -26.39 33.95 10.92
CA ARG A 61 -27.40 35.01 11.05
C ARG A 61 -27.91 35.49 9.69
N ILE A 62 -27.02 35.66 8.71
CA ILE A 62 -27.36 36.06 7.35
C ILE A 62 -28.21 34.97 6.69
N VAL A 63 -27.84 33.70 6.85
CA VAL A 63 -28.62 32.58 6.30
C VAL A 63 -30.01 32.52 6.94
N ALA A 64 -30.13 32.64 8.26
CA ALA A 64 -31.42 32.65 8.96
C ALA A 64 -32.27 33.87 8.56
N TRP A 65 -31.64 35.03 8.38
CA TRP A 65 -32.33 36.24 7.92
C TRP A 65 -32.85 36.08 6.49
N LEU A 66 -32.05 35.53 5.56
CA LEU A 66 -32.49 35.26 4.18
C LEU A 66 -33.65 34.25 4.14
N ASP A 67 -33.64 33.25 5.02
CA ASP A 67 -34.69 32.24 5.13
C ASP A 67 -35.99 32.82 5.67
N GLY A 68 -35.92 33.63 6.74
CA GLY A 68 -37.07 34.36 7.26
C GLY A 68 -37.71 35.33 6.26
N GLN A 69 -36.97 35.76 5.24
CA GLN A 69 -37.46 36.59 4.14
C GLN A 69 -37.90 35.78 2.90
N GLY A 70 -37.76 34.45 2.90
CA GLY A 70 -38.04 33.59 1.75
C GLY A 70 -37.10 33.80 0.55
N ARG A 71 -35.88 34.30 0.79
CA ARG A 71 -34.90 34.69 -0.25
C ARG A 71 -33.69 33.75 -0.35
N GLY A 72 -33.57 32.79 0.56
CA GLY A 72 -32.51 31.78 0.54
C GLY A 72 -32.66 30.84 1.73
N ARG A 73 -32.03 29.67 1.68
CA ARG A 73 -32.02 28.72 2.80
C ARG A 73 -30.67 28.02 2.87
N ALA A 74 -30.35 27.45 4.03
CA ALA A 74 -29.19 26.58 4.15
C ALA A 74 -29.30 25.40 3.16
N SER A 75 -28.17 25.04 2.54
CA SER A 75 -28.08 23.89 1.66
C SER A 75 -26.71 23.25 1.81
N VAL A 76 -26.68 21.92 1.82
CA VAL A 76 -25.44 21.15 1.72
C VAL A 76 -25.20 20.83 0.24
N ASN A 77 -24.01 21.12 -0.25
CA ASN A 77 -23.60 20.79 -1.62
C ASN A 77 -22.39 19.88 -1.59
N TYR A 78 -22.39 18.85 -2.43
CA TYR A 78 -21.26 17.96 -2.61
C TYR A 78 -20.54 18.29 -3.91
N ARG A 79 -19.20 18.22 -3.88
CA ARG A 79 -18.38 18.28 -5.11
C ARG A 79 -18.54 17.00 -5.94
N LEU A 80 -18.78 15.86 -5.28
CA LEU A 80 -19.06 14.58 -5.92
C LEU A 80 -20.31 14.70 -6.80
N ARG A 81 -20.26 14.06 -7.97
CA ARG A 81 -21.37 13.99 -8.92
C ARG A 81 -21.81 12.53 -9.03
N ASP A 82 -23.01 12.34 -9.57
CA ASP A 82 -23.47 11.00 -9.94
C ASP A 82 -22.53 10.34 -10.94
N TRP A 83 -22.46 9.03 -10.86
CA TRP A 83 -21.59 8.24 -11.71
C TRP A 83 -22.26 7.97 -13.06
N LEU A 84 -21.71 8.58 -14.11
CA LEU A 84 -22.06 8.26 -15.49
C LEU A 84 -21.46 6.90 -15.88
N VAL A 85 -22.27 5.84 -15.87
CA VAL A 85 -21.83 4.47 -16.19
C VAL A 85 -21.89 4.13 -17.69
N SER A 86 -22.72 4.80 -18.49
CA SER A 86 -22.90 4.47 -19.92
C SER A 86 -21.69 4.87 -20.78
N ARG A 87 -21.29 3.99 -21.70
CA ARG A 87 -20.17 4.18 -22.63
C ARG A 87 -20.59 3.81 -24.05
N GLN A 88 -20.31 4.72 -24.99
CA GLN A 88 -20.46 4.52 -26.42
C GLN A 88 -19.25 3.74 -26.98
N ARG A 89 -19.08 2.51 -26.49
CA ARG A 89 -17.97 1.60 -26.80
C ARG A 89 -18.53 0.20 -27.04
N TYR A 90 -17.78 -0.59 -27.79
CA TYR A 90 -18.13 -2.00 -28.03
C TYR A 90 -17.76 -2.88 -26.83
N TRP A 91 -16.53 -2.75 -26.33
CA TRP A 91 -15.98 -3.69 -25.35
C TRP A 91 -16.36 -3.32 -23.92
N GLY A 92 -17.56 -3.75 -23.50
CA GLY A 92 -18.06 -3.62 -22.14
C GLY A 92 -19.36 -4.43 -21.95
N CYS A 93 -19.80 -4.58 -20.70
CA CYS A 93 -21.04 -5.28 -20.37
C CYS A 93 -22.25 -4.51 -20.92
N PRO A 94 -23.12 -5.11 -21.76
CA PRO A 94 -24.35 -4.45 -22.23
C PRO A 94 -25.27 -4.04 -21.07
N ILE A 95 -25.82 -2.84 -21.13
CA ILE A 95 -26.78 -2.37 -20.12
C ILE A 95 -28.12 -3.11 -20.34
N PRO A 96 -28.67 -3.81 -19.32
CA PRO A 96 -29.85 -4.66 -19.47
C PRO A 96 -31.16 -3.83 -19.47
N VAL A 97 -31.28 -2.91 -20.43
CA VAL A 97 -32.44 -2.04 -20.63
C VAL A 97 -32.89 -2.10 -22.08
N VAL A 98 -34.20 -2.06 -22.30
CA VAL A 98 -34.81 -1.87 -23.62
C VAL A 98 -35.68 -0.61 -23.63
N TYR A 99 -35.75 0.04 -24.78
CA TYR A 99 -36.60 1.19 -25.05
C TYR A 99 -37.80 0.75 -25.88
N CYS A 100 -38.98 0.74 -25.26
CA CYS A 100 -40.23 0.39 -25.93
C CYS A 100 -40.59 1.48 -26.97
N SER A 101 -41.05 1.06 -28.15
CA SER A 101 -41.53 1.98 -29.19
C SER A 101 -42.98 2.45 -28.97
N ALA A 102 -43.72 1.79 -28.08
CA ALA A 102 -45.01 2.25 -27.57
C ALA A 102 -44.81 3.10 -26.30
N ASP A 103 -45.77 3.08 -25.36
CA ASP A 103 -45.79 4.02 -24.23
C ASP A 103 -45.07 3.53 -22.95
N CYS A 104 -44.45 2.34 -22.96
CA CYS A 104 -43.81 1.79 -21.75
C CYS A 104 -42.50 2.50 -21.36
N GLY A 105 -41.87 3.26 -22.28
CA GLY A 105 -40.60 3.94 -22.02
C GLY A 105 -39.41 2.98 -21.85
N MET A 106 -38.59 3.21 -20.81
CA MET A 106 -37.45 2.37 -20.45
C MET A 106 -37.90 1.19 -19.61
N VAL A 107 -37.54 -0.03 -20.03
CA VAL A 107 -37.91 -1.27 -19.35
C VAL A 107 -36.66 -2.11 -19.11
N ALA A 108 -36.47 -2.59 -17.88
CA ALA A 108 -35.38 -3.51 -17.55
C ALA A 108 -35.58 -4.88 -18.22
N VAL A 109 -34.49 -5.51 -18.62
CA VAL A 109 -34.50 -6.90 -19.10
C VAL A 109 -34.78 -7.85 -17.92
N PRO A 110 -35.75 -8.78 -18.03
CA PRO A 110 -36.05 -9.76 -16.99
C PRO A 110 -34.89 -10.70 -16.67
N SER A 111 -34.83 -11.21 -15.44
CA SER A 111 -33.74 -12.09 -14.96
C SER A 111 -33.58 -13.37 -15.78
N ASP A 112 -34.66 -13.94 -16.32
CA ASP A 112 -34.64 -15.14 -17.17
C ASP A 112 -34.19 -14.88 -18.61
N GLN A 113 -33.95 -13.61 -18.97
CA GLN A 113 -33.40 -13.18 -20.26
C GLN A 113 -31.96 -12.65 -20.12
N LEU A 114 -31.37 -12.74 -18.93
CA LEU A 114 -29.97 -12.43 -18.69
C LEU A 114 -29.10 -13.68 -18.96
N PRO A 115 -27.83 -13.49 -19.37
CA PRO A 115 -27.18 -12.22 -19.70
C PRO A 115 -27.61 -11.67 -21.07
N VAL A 116 -27.57 -10.35 -21.23
CA VAL A 116 -27.61 -9.74 -22.57
C VAL A 116 -26.22 -9.90 -23.19
N GLU A 117 -26.05 -10.92 -24.02
CA GLU A 117 -24.76 -11.22 -24.64
C GLU A 117 -24.33 -10.12 -25.64
N LEU A 118 -23.04 -9.79 -25.61
CA LEU A 118 -22.43 -8.85 -26.54
C LEU A 118 -22.42 -9.47 -27.96
N PRO A 119 -22.99 -8.80 -28.98
CA PRO A 119 -23.06 -9.37 -30.33
C PRO A 119 -21.72 -9.26 -31.04
N ASP A 120 -21.47 -10.15 -31.99
CA ASP A 120 -20.32 -10.01 -32.89
C ASP A 120 -20.52 -8.82 -33.85
N VAL A 121 -19.62 -7.84 -33.79
CA VAL A 121 -19.59 -6.68 -34.69
C VAL A 121 -18.25 -6.62 -35.43
N ARG A 122 -18.29 -6.47 -36.76
CA ARG A 122 -17.08 -6.45 -37.61
C ARG A 122 -16.23 -5.17 -37.47
N ASP A 123 -16.87 -4.05 -37.16
CA ASP A 123 -16.22 -2.74 -37.02
C ASP A 123 -16.56 -2.12 -35.67
N TYR A 124 -15.59 -2.16 -34.76
CA TYR A 124 -15.70 -1.65 -33.39
C TYR A 124 -15.08 -0.24 -33.23
N ALA A 125 -14.68 0.42 -34.33
CA ALA A 125 -14.07 1.74 -34.25
C ALA A 125 -15.10 2.79 -33.77
N PRO A 126 -14.75 3.63 -32.78
CA PRO A 126 -15.67 4.64 -32.28
C PRO A 126 -15.84 5.78 -33.30
N ARG A 127 -17.05 5.95 -33.83
CA ARG A 127 -17.40 6.99 -34.83
C ARG A 127 -18.38 8.05 -34.29
N GLY A 128 -18.35 8.32 -32.99
CA GLY A 128 -19.26 9.26 -32.32
C GLY A 128 -20.65 8.69 -31.99
N ARG A 129 -20.87 7.39 -32.25
CA ARG A 129 -22.01 6.59 -31.79
C ARG A 129 -21.51 5.23 -31.30
N SER A 130 -22.30 4.54 -30.47
CA SER A 130 -21.94 3.18 -30.04
C SER A 130 -21.79 2.25 -31.26
N PRO A 131 -20.72 1.42 -31.34
CA PRO A 131 -20.59 0.40 -32.37
C PRO A 131 -21.73 -0.63 -32.37
N LEU A 132 -22.35 -0.88 -31.20
CA LEU A 132 -23.48 -1.81 -31.08
C LEU A 132 -24.71 -1.35 -31.86
N ALA A 133 -24.85 -0.04 -32.10
CA ALA A 133 -25.94 0.51 -32.90
C ALA A 133 -25.94 0.03 -34.37
N ALA A 134 -24.81 -0.51 -34.86
CA ALA A 134 -24.73 -1.07 -36.21
C ALA A 134 -25.22 -2.53 -36.29
N ALA A 135 -25.39 -3.21 -35.15
CA ALA A 135 -25.91 -4.57 -35.09
C ALA A 135 -27.44 -4.56 -35.04
N GLU A 136 -28.10 -4.11 -36.13
CA GLU A 136 -29.55 -3.85 -36.17
C GLU A 136 -30.40 -5.05 -35.69
N ASP A 137 -30.02 -6.28 -36.05
CA ASP A 137 -30.70 -7.51 -35.62
C ASP A 137 -30.60 -7.75 -34.10
N TRP A 138 -29.47 -7.38 -33.49
CA TRP A 138 -29.29 -7.45 -32.04
C TRP A 138 -29.96 -6.27 -31.35
N VAL A 139 -30.00 -5.09 -31.96
CA VAL A 139 -30.68 -3.92 -31.38
C VAL A 139 -32.18 -4.15 -31.35
N ALA A 140 -32.76 -4.73 -32.41
CA ALA A 140 -34.19 -5.03 -32.49
C ALA A 140 -34.60 -6.10 -31.46
N THR A 141 -35.64 -5.81 -30.69
CA THR A 141 -36.17 -6.75 -29.68
C THR A 141 -37.65 -6.49 -29.41
N THR A 142 -38.23 -7.27 -28.51
CA THR A 142 -39.58 -7.07 -27.99
C THR A 142 -39.54 -6.46 -26.60
N CYS A 143 -40.50 -5.58 -26.30
CA CYS A 143 -40.70 -5.03 -24.97
C CYS A 143 -41.16 -6.15 -24.02
N PRO A 144 -40.44 -6.44 -22.92
CA PRO A 144 -40.83 -7.50 -21.99
C PRO A 144 -42.10 -7.15 -21.18
N SER A 145 -42.53 -5.88 -21.20
CA SER A 145 -43.75 -5.42 -20.51
C SER A 145 -45.02 -5.58 -21.36
N CYS A 146 -44.99 -5.22 -22.65
CA CYS A 146 -46.18 -5.21 -23.51
C CYS A 146 -46.11 -6.12 -24.75
N GLY A 147 -44.98 -6.76 -25.02
CA GLY A 147 -44.74 -7.60 -26.19
C GLY A 147 -44.56 -6.85 -27.52
N GLY A 148 -44.75 -5.52 -27.54
CA GLY A 148 -44.55 -4.68 -28.73
C GLY A 148 -43.08 -4.53 -29.14
N ALA A 149 -42.83 -3.86 -30.27
CA ALA A 149 -41.48 -3.59 -30.74
C ALA A 149 -40.69 -2.70 -29.75
N ALA A 150 -39.40 -3.02 -29.57
CA ALA A 150 -38.47 -2.29 -28.73
C ALA A 150 -37.06 -2.31 -29.34
N ARG A 151 -36.17 -1.50 -28.78
CA ARG A 151 -34.73 -1.54 -29.07
C ARG A 151 -33.92 -1.74 -27.79
N ARG A 152 -32.85 -2.53 -27.83
CA ARG A 152 -31.89 -2.64 -26.71
C ARG A 152 -31.14 -1.33 -26.51
N GLU A 153 -30.69 -1.08 -25.28
CA GLU A 153 -29.62 -0.11 -25.02
C GLU A 153 -28.36 -0.53 -25.78
N THR A 154 -27.73 0.44 -26.43
CA THR A 154 -26.53 0.24 -27.25
C THR A 154 -25.26 0.68 -26.54
N ASP A 155 -25.37 1.43 -25.45
CA ASP A 155 -24.22 1.73 -24.60
C ASP A 155 -23.89 0.53 -23.69
N THR A 156 -22.59 0.38 -23.41
CA THR A 156 -22.09 -0.59 -22.43
C THR A 156 -21.81 0.10 -21.10
N MET A 157 -21.72 -0.67 -20.03
CA MET A 157 -21.26 -0.17 -18.73
C MET A 157 -19.76 0.17 -18.79
N ASP A 158 -19.38 1.18 -18.01
CA ASP A 158 -18.00 1.55 -17.74
C ASP A 158 -17.27 0.43 -16.98
N THR A 159 -15.99 0.23 -17.30
CA THR A 159 -15.20 -0.87 -16.71
C THR A 159 -15.09 -0.81 -15.19
N PHE A 160 -15.26 0.37 -14.56
CA PHE A 160 -15.27 0.46 -13.10
C PHE A 160 -16.50 -0.19 -12.49
N VAL A 161 -17.59 -0.43 -13.23
CA VAL A 161 -18.73 -1.21 -12.73
C VAL A 161 -18.25 -2.62 -12.36
N ASP A 162 -17.58 -3.31 -13.28
CA ASP A 162 -17.06 -4.66 -13.05
C ASP A 162 -16.00 -4.69 -11.94
N SER A 163 -15.09 -3.71 -11.93
CA SER A 163 -14.05 -3.64 -10.90
C SER A 163 -14.57 -3.22 -9.53
N SER A 164 -15.81 -2.76 -9.40
CA SER A 164 -16.37 -2.34 -8.10
C SER A 164 -16.82 -3.50 -7.21
N TRP A 165 -16.88 -4.73 -7.73
CA TRP A 165 -17.39 -5.87 -6.98
C TRP A 165 -16.66 -7.20 -7.26
N TYR A 166 -15.63 -7.22 -8.12
CA TYR A 166 -14.88 -8.45 -8.44
C TYR A 166 -14.33 -9.19 -7.21
N PHE A 167 -13.95 -8.47 -6.16
CA PHE A 167 -13.47 -9.04 -4.90
C PHE A 167 -14.54 -9.85 -4.16
N LEU A 168 -15.82 -9.51 -4.35
CA LEU A 168 -16.95 -10.32 -3.88
C LEU A 168 -17.06 -11.59 -4.73
N ARG A 169 -17.04 -11.44 -6.06
CA ARG A 169 -17.20 -12.58 -6.98
C ARG A 169 -16.09 -13.61 -6.84
N TYR A 170 -14.87 -13.23 -6.47
CA TYR A 170 -13.80 -14.19 -6.21
C TYR A 170 -14.13 -15.20 -5.11
N CYS A 171 -14.98 -14.84 -4.15
CA CYS A 171 -15.36 -15.75 -3.08
C CYS A 171 -16.21 -16.93 -3.59
N ASP A 172 -16.94 -16.74 -4.69
CA ASP A 172 -17.89 -17.72 -5.24
C ASP A 172 -17.94 -17.67 -6.79
N ALA A 173 -16.76 -17.73 -7.42
CA ALA A 173 -16.61 -17.39 -8.84
C ALA A 173 -17.29 -18.37 -9.82
N LEU A 174 -17.53 -19.60 -9.37
CA LEU A 174 -18.09 -20.70 -10.19
C LEU A 174 -19.60 -20.90 -9.97
N ASN A 175 -20.26 -19.99 -9.26
CA ASN A 175 -21.70 -20.04 -9.04
C ASN A 175 -22.44 -19.50 -10.26
N ASP A 176 -23.10 -20.40 -11.00
CA ASP A 176 -23.85 -20.06 -12.22
C ASP A 176 -25.31 -19.68 -11.95
N ASP A 177 -25.80 -19.89 -10.72
CA ASP A 177 -27.19 -19.65 -10.33
C ASP A 177 -27.41 -18.25 -9.71
N ALA A 178 -26.36 -17.66 -9.15
CA ALA A 178 -26.40 -16.38 -8.47
C ALA A 178 -25.08 -15.60 -8.57
N ALA A 179 -25.10 -14.33 -8.18
CA ALA A 179 -23.88 -13.53 -8.07
C ALA A 179 -22.89 -14.12 -7.04
N TRP A 180 -23.41 -14.65 -5.92
CA TRP A 180 -22.67 -15.37 -4.87
C TRP A 180 -23.65 -15.98 -3.85
N ASP A 181 -23.20 -16.98 -3.08
CA ASP A 181 -23.83 -17.40 -1.82
C ASP A 181 -23.49 -16.41 -0.68
N PRO A 182 -24.49 -15.81 -0.01
CA PRO A 182 -24.27 -14.93 1.16
C PRO A 182 -23.45 -15.57 2.29
N ALA A 183 -23.59 -16.88 2.52
CA ALA A 183 -22.82 -17.59 3.54
C ALA A 183 -21.33 -17.67 3.20
N VAL A 184 -21.01 -17.75 1.91
CA VAL A 184 -19.63 -17.73 1.42
C VAL A 184 -19.03 -16.33 1.58
N LEU A 185 -19.77 -15.27 1.23
CA LEU A 185 -19.29 -13.90 1.47
C LEU A 185 -19.10 -13.59 2.96
N ALA A 186 -20.00 -14.02 3.84
CA ALA A 186 -19.88 -13.79 5.28
C ALA A 186 -18.61 -14.41 5.89
N ARG A 187 -18.02 -15.41 5.24
CA ARG A 187 -16.75 -16.02 5.66
C ARG A 187 -15.52 -15.22 5.22
N TRP A 188 -15.56 -14.62 4.03
CA TRP A 188 -14.39 -14.02 3.40
C TRP A 188 -14.33 -12.50 3.52
N MET A 189 -15.47 -11.83 3.70
CA MET A 189 -15.57 -10.39 3.76
C MET A 189 -15.61 -9.87 5.20
N PRO A 190 -15.02 -8.68 5.47
CA PRO A 190 -14.31 -7.81 4.53
C PRO A 190 -12.94 -8.36 4.13
N VAL A 191 -12.37 -7.88 3.02
CA VAL A 191 -10.99 -8.22 2.65
C VAL A 191 -10.05 -7.68 3.73
N ASP A 192 -9.26 -8.53 4.37
CA ASP A 192 -8.36 -8.15 5.46
C ASP A 192 -7.31 -7.12 5.03
N GLN A 193 -6.71 -7.34 3.85
CA GLN A 193 -5.65 -6.51 3.31
C GLN A 193 -5.80 -6.37 1.79
N TYR A 194 -6.07 -5.14 1.34
CA TYR A 194 -6.07 -4.77 -0.06
C TYR A 194 -4.76 -4.07 -0.42
N ILE A 195 -4.12 -4.47 -1.53
CA ILE A 195 -2.87 -3.89 -2.03
C ILE A 195 -3.13 -3.30 -3.41
N GLY A 196 -2.88 -2.00 -3.58
CA GLY A 196 -3.11 -1.32 -4.86
C GLY A 196 -2.57 0.10 -4.90
N GLY A 197 -2.19 0.58 -6.07
CA GLY A 197 -1.53 1.88 -6.21
C GLY A 197 -2.45 3.06 -5.90
N VAL A 198 -1.84 4.18 -5.47
CA VAL A 198 -2.55 5.42 -5.07
C VAL A 198 -3.35 6.04 -6.22
N GLU A 199 -3.02 5.71 -7.48
CA GLU A 199 -3.77 6.15 -8.67
C GLU A 199 -5.25 5.78 -8.64
N HIS A 200 -5.63 4.79 -7.83
CA HIS A 200 -7.01 4.32 -7.69
C HIS A 200 -7.80 4.98 -6.54
N ALA A 201 -7.21 5.94 -5.81
CA ALA A 201 -7.79 6.56 -4.61
C ALA A 201 -9.18 7.17 -4.81
N ILE A 202 -9.40 7.91 -5.91
CA ILE A 202 -10.65 8.66 -6.15
C ILE A 202 -11.59 8.00 -7.18
N LEU A 203 -11.18 6.87 -7.76
CA LEU A 203 -11.96 6.12 -8.75
C LEU A 203 -12.37 4.77 -8.16
N HIS A 204 -11.66 3.70 -8.53
CA HIS A 204 -11.93 2.33 -8.10
C HIS A 204 -12.19 2.21 -6.59
N LEU A 205 -11.35 2.79 -5.73
CA LEU A 205 -11.53 2.67 -4.28
C LEU A 205 -12.81 3.37 -3.78
N LEU A 206 -13.25 4.45 -4.44
CA LEU A 206 -14.52 5.09 -4.12
C LEU A 206 -15.71 4.25 -4.62
N TYR A 207 -15.62 3.73 -5.85
CA TYR A 207 -16.69 2.93 -6.45
C TYR A 207 -16.88 1.58 -5.76
N ALA A 208 -15.79 0.90 -5.36
CA ALA A 208 -15.84 -0.32 -4.57
C ALA A 208 -16.54 -0.10 -3.22
N ARG A 209 -16.25 1.02 -2.54
CA ARG A 209 -16.93 1.40 -1.29
C ARG A 209 -18.41 1.69 -1.52
N PHE A 210 -18.74 2.42 -2.58
CA PHE A 210 -20.12 2.69 -2.95
C PHE A 210 -20.90 1.38 -3.20
N PHE A 211 -20.35 0.47 -4.01
CA PHE A 211 -20.95 -0.85 -4.27
C PHE A 211 -21.14 -1.67 -3.00
N CYS A 212 -20.12 -1.73 -2.14
CA CYS A 212 -20.20 -2.44 -0.85
C CYS A 212 -21.36 -1.92 0.01
N LYS A 213 -21.49 -0.60 0.15
CA LYS A 213 -22.55 0.03 0.94
C LYS A 213 -23.93 -0.18 0.31
N ALA A 214 -24.05 0.01 -1.00
CA ALA A 214 -25.32 -0.24 -1.70
C ALA A 214 -25.77 -1.69 -1.56
N LEU A 215 -24.86 -2.67 -1.63
CA LEU A 215 -25.17 -4.09 -1.43
C LEU A 215 -25.51 -4.40 0.03
N SER A 216 -24.86 -3.74 1.00
CA SER A 216 -25.20 -3.83 2.43
C SER A 216 -26.61 -3.31 2.70
N ASP A 217 -26.96 -2.13 2.16
CA ASP A 217 -28.30 -1.54 2.27
C ASP A 217 -29.40 -2.43 1.64
N LEU A 218 -29.05 -3.22 0.62
CA LEU A 218 -29.94 -4.20 -0.01
C LEU A 218 -30.00 -5.55 0.74
N GLY A 219 -29.22 -5.73 1.82
CA GLY A 219 -29.14 -6.97 2.59
C GLY A 219 -28.39 -8.11 1.88
N LEU A 220 -27.60 -7.80 0.86
CA LEU A 220 -26.83 -8.77 0.05
C LEU A 220 -25.39 -8.97 0.55
N LEU A 221 -24.94 -8.14 1.48
CA LEU A 221 -23.61 -8.15 2.07
C LEU A 221 -23.69 -7.73 3.55
N VAL A 222 -22.91 -8.39 4.42
CA VAL A 222 -22.84 -8.02 5.85
C VAL A 222 -21.82 -6.92 6.12
N ALA A 223 -20.79 -6.82 5.28
CA ALA A 223 -19.72 -5.83 5.42
C ALA A 223 -20.13 -4.45 4.89
N ASP A 224 -19.89 -3.40 5.68
CA ASP A 224 -20.17 -2.00 5.30
C ASP A 224 -19.00 -1.30 4.59
N GLU A 225 -17.80 -1.88 4.68
CA GLU A 225 -16.61 -1.44 3.96
C GLU A 225 -15.93 -2.67 3.34
N PRO A 226 -15.42 -2.58 2.09
CA PRO A 226 -14.91 -3.75 1.38
C PRO A 226 -13.52 -4.17 1.84
N PHE A 227 -12.71 -3.23 2.36
CA PHE A 227 -11.29 -3.44 2.68
C PHE A 227 -11.01 -2.97 4.11
N ALA A 228 -10.58 -3.89 4.99
CA ALA A 228 -10.25 -3.57 6.38
C ALA A 228 -8.95 -2.77 6.48
N ARG A 229 -7.97 -3.10 5.63
CA ARG A 229 -6.70 -2.39 5.49
C ARG A 229 -6.40 -2.15 4.02
N LEU A 230 -5.89 -0.96 3.72
CA LEU A 230 -5.38 -0.59 2.40
C LEU A 230 -3.88 -0.35 2.53
N PHE A 231 -3.10 -1.01 1.67
CA PHE A 231 -1.68 -0.75 1.51
C PHE A 231 -1.44 -0.25 0.09
N THR A 232 -0.93 0.97 -0.04
CA THR A 232 -0.63 1.57 -1.34
C THR A 232 0.85 1.45 -1.65
N GLN A 233 1.21 0.56 -2.57
CA GLN A 233 2.60 0.42 -2.96
C GLN A 233 3.12 1.63 -3.74
N GLY A 234 4.42 1.90 -3.62
CA GLY A 234 5.13 2.86 -4.43
C GLY A 234 5.30 2.40 -5.88
N MET A 235 5.71 3.34 -6.73
CA MET A 235 5.91 3.12 -8.15
C MET A 235 7.33 2.64 -8.43
N ILE A 236 7.45 1.65 -9.32
CA ILE A 236 8.76 1.27 -9.87
C ILE A 236 9.09 2.21 -11.04
N THR A 237 10.23 2.89 -10.93
CA THR A 237 10.78 3.79 -11.94
C THR A 237 12.02 3.17 -12.60
N ARG A 238 12.47 3.78 -13.70
CA ARG A 238 13.78 3.50 -14.29
C ARG A 238 14.43 4.82 -14.66
N GLU A 239 15.65 5.05 -14.18
CA GLU A 239 16.40 6.30 -14.39
C GLU A 239 15.62 7.53 -13.89
N GLY A 240 14.92 7.38 -12.75
CA GLY A 240 14.12 8.43 -12.13
C GLY A 240 12.79 8.73 -12.85
N ALA A 241 12.43 7.94 -13.86
CA ALA A 241 11.22 8.12 -14.65
C ALA A 241 10.26 6.94 -14.49
N LYS A 242 8.96 7.25 -14.30
CA LYS A 242 7.90 6.22 -14.37
C LYS A 242 8.03 5.39 -15.66
N MET A 243 7.99 4.07 -15.52
CA MET A 243 8.04 3.17 -16.66
C MET A 243 6.80 3.32 -17.55
N SER A 244 7.00 3.53 -18.86
CA SER A 244 5.91 3.55 -19.84
C SER A 244 6.36 3.13 -21.23
N LYS A 245 5.44 2.55 -22.01
CA LYS A 245 5.72 2.17 -23.41
C LYS A 245 6.17 3.36 -24.24
N SER A 246 5.58 4.55 -24.02
CA SER A 246 5.94 5.78 -24.75
C SER A 246 7.34 6.29 -24.45
N ARG A 247 7.89 5.96 -23.26
CA ARG A 247 9.26 6.33 -22.87
C ARG A 247 10.30 5.26 -23.21
N GLY A 248 9.88 4.08 -23.65
CA GLY A 248 10.79 2.98 -24.00
C GLY A 248 11.60 2.41 -22.82
N ASN A 249 11.30 2.83 -21.58
CA ASN A 249 12.05 2.46 -20.38
C ASN A 249 11.42 1.29 -19.60
N VAL A 250 10.47 0.58 -20.21
CA VAL A 250 9.80 -0.58 -19.59
C VAL A 250 10.78 -1.73 -19.42
N VAL A 251 10.90 -2.24 -18.20
CA VAL A 251 11.58 -3.51 -17.92
C VAL A 251 10.55 -4.62 -18.04
N SER A 252 10.81 -5.60 -18.91
CA SER A 252 9.94 -6.76 -19.07
C SER A 252 10.23 -7.79 -17.97
N PRO A 253 9.25 -8.14 -17.11
CA PRO A 253 9.43 -9.19 -16.13
C PRO A 253 9.85 -10.53 -16.76
N LYS A 254 9.33 -10.83 -17.97
CA LYS A 254 9.65 -12.06 -18.71
C LYS A 254 11.16 -12.22 -18.94
N ALA A 255 11.85 -11.15 -19.36
CA ALA A 255 13.29 -11.22 -19.63
C ALA A 255 14.11 -11.50 -18.36
N ILE A 256 13.68 -10.94 -17.22
CA ILE A 256 14.32 -11.20 -15.91
C ILE A 256 14.08 -12.64 -15.48
N VAL A 257 12.85 -13.14 -15.60
CA VAL A 257 12.50 -14.52 -15.25
C VAL A 257 13.26 -15.53 -16.12
N GLU A 258 13.36 -15.30 -17.42
CA GLU A 258 14.10 -16.18 -18.34
C GLU A 258 15.61 -16.20 -18.02
N ARG A 259 16.19 -15.06 -17.62
CA ARG A 259 17.62 -14.95 -17.34
C ARG A 259 18.01 -15.43 -15.94
N PHE A 260 17.20 -15.14 -14.92
CA PHE A 260 17.56 -15.34 -13.51
C PHE A 260 16.57 -16.16 -12.70
N GLY A 261 15.42 -16.55 -13.27
CA GLY A 261 14.35 -17.26 -12.59
C GLY A 261 13.35 -16.34 -11.88
N ALA A 262 12.17 -16.89 -11.59
CA ALA A 262 11.06 -16.17 -10.95
C ALA A 262 11.42 -15.64 -9.56
N ASP A 263 12.16 -16.41 -8.77
CA ASP A 263 12.53 -16.04 -7.40
C ASP A 263 13.48 -14.85 -7.35
N THR A 264 14.41 -14.74 -8.31
CA THR A 264 15.26 -13.55 -8.42
C THR A 264 14.40 -12.31 -8.65
N ALA A 265 13.44 -12.38 -9.59
CA ALA A 265 12.57 -11.26 -9.90
C ALA A 265 11.71 -10.85 -8.70
N ARG A 266 11.08 -11.83 -8.03
CA ARG A 266 10.24 -11.61 -6.84
C ARG A 266 11.04 -10.99 -5.70
N CYS A 267 12.12 -11.65 -5.28
CA CYS A 267 12.94 -11.17 -4.17
C CYS A 267 13.55 -9.81 -4.46
N TYR A 268 13.97 -9.53 -5.70
CA TYR A 268 14.54 -8.24 -6.02
C TYR A 268 13.51 -7.11 -5.89
N ILE A 269 12.31 -7.29 -6.44
CA ILE A 269 11.22 -6.30 -6.30
C ILE A 269 10.89 -6.06 -4.82
N LEU A 270 10.90 -7.11 -4.00
CA LEU A 270 10.60 -7.00 -2.57
C LEU A 270 11.78 -6.48 -1.73
N PHE A 271 12.99 -6.44 -2.29
CA PHE A 271 14.22 -6.01 -1.62
C PHE A 271 14.68 -4.60 -2.01
N ILE A 272 14.27 -4.11 -3.18
CA ILE A 272 14.77 -2.86 -3.77
C ILE A 272 14.56 -1.62 -2.88
N GLY A 273 13.55 -1.63 -2.03
CA GLY A 273 13.23 -0.55 -1.10
C GLY A 273 11.99 -0.85 -0.26
N PRO A 274 11.59 0.08 0.62
CA PRO A 274 10.32 -0.01 1.34
C PRO A 274 9.15 -0.06 0.36
N PRO A 275 8.15 -0.94 0.56
CA PRO A 275 7.08 -1.14 -0.42
C PRO A 275 6.15 0.05 -0.62
N ASP A 276 6.05 0.98 0.34
CA ASP A 276 5.22 2.19 0.28
C ASP A 276 5.93 3.38 -0.39
N GLN A 277 7.18 3.19 -0.81
CA GLN A 277 7.99 4.20 -1.46
C GLN A 277 8.30 3.83 -2.91
N ASP A 278 8.48 4.86 -3.74
CA ASP A 278 8.95 4.70 -5.10
C ASP A 278 10.39 4.13 -5.08
N ALA A 279 10.70 3.27 -6.05
CA ALA A 279 12.02 2.68 -6.18
C ALA A 279 12.46 2.62 -7.64
N ASP A 280 13.73 2.94 -7.89
CA ASP A 280 14.32 2.92 -9.23
C ASP A 280 14.96 1.56 -9.52
N TRP A 281 14.53 0.94 -10.62
CA TRP A 281 15.01 -0.36 -11.06
C TRP A 281 16.50 -0.32 -11.46
N SER A 282 17.26 -1.30 -10.98
CA SER A 282 18.65 -1.56 -11.36
C SER A 282 18.86 -3.03 -11.75
N ASP A 283 19.44 -3.25 -12.92
CA ASP A 283 19.77 -4.60 -13.40
C ASP A 283 20.85 -5.26 -12.52
N GLU A 284 21.80 -4.46 -12.01
CA GLU A 284 22.83 -4.92 -11.06
C GLU A 284 22.23 -5.41 -9.73
N GLY A 285 21.14 -4.76 -9.28
CA GLY A 285 20.39 -5.18 -8.11
C GLY A 285 19.78 -6.57 -8.28
N ALA A 286 19.18 -6.84 -9.43
CA ALA A 286 18.64 -8.16 -9.78
C ALA A 286 19.76 -9.23 -9.83
N GLU A 287 20.92 -8.91 -10.42
CA GLU A 287 22.08 -9.81 -10.43
C GLU A 287 22.61 -10.09 -9.01
N GLY A 288 22.61 -9.08 -8.14
CA GLY A 288 22.95 -9.23 -6.73
C GLY A 288 22.03 -10.22 -6.01
N MET A 289 20.72 -10.11 -6.26
CA MET A 289 19.72 -11.01 -5.72
C MET A 289 19.91 -12.45 -6.23
N HIS A 290 20.20 -12.63 -7.52
CA HIS A 290 20.50 -13.94 -8.09
C HIS A 290 21.70 -14.60 -7.41
N ARG A 291 22.79 -13.83 -7.18
CA ARG A 291 23.96 -14.33 -6.45
C ARG A 291 23.63 -14.72 -5.02
N PHE A 292 22.77 -13.98 -4.33
CA PHE A 292 22.32 -14.31 -2.98
C PHE A 292 21.55 -15.64 -2.95
N LEU A 293 20.54 -15.82 -3.81
CA LEU A 293 19.78 -17.07 -3.88
C LEU A 293 20.69 -18.26 -4.24
N GLY A 294 21.63 -18.07 -5.17
CA GLY A 294 22.62 -19.08 -5.50
C GLY A 294 23.55 -19.43 -4.32
N ARG A 295 23.88 -18.46 -3.45
CA ARG A 295 24.65 -18.74 -2.22
C ARG A 295 23.82 -19.56 -1.24
N LEU A 296 22.55 -19.20 -1.01
CA LEU A 296 21.65 -19.97 -0.14
C LEU A 296 21.62 -21.44 -0.57
N TRP A 297 21.33 -21.67 -1.86
CA TRP A 297 21.29 -23.02 -2.43
C TRP A 297 22.57 -23.80 -2.20
N ARG A 298 23.74 -23.23 -2.56
CA ARG A 298 25.03 -23.92 -2.42
C ARG A 298 25.35 -24.25 -0.97
N THR A 299 25.11 -23.31 -0.04
CA THR A 299 25.39 -23.52 1.39
C THR A 299 24.48 -24.61 1.96
N CYS A 300 23.18 -24.59 1.63
CA CYS A 300 22.23 -25.61 2.08
C CYS A 300 22.56 -26.99 1.49
N ALA A 301 22.86 -27.07 0.19
CA ALA A 301 23.21 -28.31 -0.47
C ALA A 301 24.52 -28.92 0.08
N GLN A 302 25.53 -28.09 0.38
CA GLN A 302 26.77 -28.55 1.00
C GLN A 302 26.53 -29.07 2.42
N ALA A 303 25.77 -28.33 3.23
CA ALA A 303 25.40 -28.74 4.58
C ALA A 303 24.62 -30.06 4.58
N ALA A 304 23.67 -30.25 3.66
CA ALA A 304 22.90 -31.49 3.55
C ALA A 304 23.74 -32.74 3.27
N THR A 305 24.89 -32.60 2.60
CA THR A 305 25.79 -33.73 2.31
C THR A 305 26.89 -33.93 3.37
N GLY A 306 27.23 -32.87 4.10
CA GLY A 306 28.44 -32.83 4.93
C GLY A 306 28.19 -32.74 6.44
N LEU A 307 26.96 -32.43 6.86
CA LEU A 307 26.58 -32.34 8.27
C LEU A 307 25.65 -33.50 8.64
N PRO A 308 25.90 -34.21 9.75
CA PRO A 308 25.00 -35.25 10.23
C PRO A 308 23.61 -34.67 10.55
N ASP A 309 22.58 -35.49 10.37
CA ASP A 309 21.21 -35.16 10.75
C ASP A 309 21.05 -35.31 12.27
N GLU A 310 21.61 -34.34 13.00
CA GLU A 310 21.55 -34.29 14.46
C GLU A 310 20.56 -33.22 14.92
N ALA A 311 19.79 -33.57 15.95
CA ALA A 311 18.89 -32.63 16.60
C ALA A 311 19.68 -31.50 17.28
N LEU A 312 19.12 -30.28 17.24
CA LEU A 312 19.69 -29.14 17.96
C LEU A 312 19.58 -29.37 19.48
N ALA A 313 20.72 -29.47 20.16
CA ALA A 313 20.81 -29.52 21.61
C ALA A 313 21.42 -28.21 22.13
N VAL A 314 20.58 -27.21 22.39
CA VAL A 314 21.01 -25.83 22.74
C VAL A 314 21.95 -25.80 23.95
N ASP A 315 21.65 -26.59 24.99
CA ASP A 315 22.45 -26.63 26.23
C ASP A 315 23.86 -27.23 26.05
N ALA A 316 24.12 -27.86 24.91
CA ALA A 316 25.40 -28.49 24.59
C ALA A 316 26.23 -27.68 23.57
N LEU A 317 25.75 -26.52 23.13
CA LEU A 317 26.43 -25.68 22.15
C LEU A 317 27.60 -24.91 22.79
N GLY A 318 28.73 -24.87 22.10
CA GLY A 318 29.77 -23.87 22.34
C GLY A 318 29.36 -22.48 21.87
N ASP A 319 30.22 -21.48 22.14
CA ASP A 319 29.95 -20.07 21.88
C ASP A 319 29.56 -19.78 20.41
N ASP A 320 30.22 -20.44 19.45
CA ASP A 320 29.95 -20.29 18.02
C ASP A 320 28.58 -20.86 17.61
N GLY A 321 28.24 -22.05 18.09
CA GLY A 321 26.93 -22.67 17.83
C GLY A 321 25.80 -21.89 18.48
N LEU A 322 25.99 -21.42 19.71
CA LEU A 322 25.02 -20.60 20.41
C LEU A 322 24.81 -19.26 19.69
N ARG A 323 25.88 -18.61 19.21
CA ARG A 323 25.78 -17.37 18.42
C ARG A 323 24.96 -17.57 17.13
N VAL A 324 25.26 -18.62 16.36
CA VAL A 324 24.52 -18.93 15.12
C VAL A 324 23.04 -19.21 15.42
N THR A 325 22.76 -19.97 16.49
CA THR A 325 21.41 -20.30 16.92
C THR A 325 20.64 -19.06 17.37
N ARG A 326 21.24 -18.19 18.20
CA ARG A 326 20.67 -16.89 18.60
C ARG A 326 20.39 -16.00 17.38
N LYS A 327 21.29 -15.96 16.39
CA LYS A 327 21.07 -15.21 15.14
C LYS A 327 19.89 -15.75 14.34
N ALA A 328 19.66 -17.06 14.34
CA ALA A 328 18.48 -17.67 13.70
C ALA A 328 17.18 -17.25 14.40
N HIS A 329 17.11 -17.29 15.73
CA HIS A 329 15.94 -16.81 16.48
C HIS A 329 15.71 -15.31 16.31
N TRP A 330 16.77 -14.50 16.30
CA TRP A 330 16.68 -13.08 15.95
C TRP A 330 16.10 -12.86 14.56
N ALA A 331 16.52 -13.66 13.57
CA ALA A 331 15.99 -13.53 12.21
C ALA A 331 14.51 -13.91 12.15
N ILE A 332 14.08 -14.94 12.91
CA ILE A 332 12.66 -15.32 13.02
C ILE A 332 11.85 -14.14 13.58
N ASP A 333 12.26 -13.57 14.71
CA ASP A 333 11.59 -12.44 15.34
C ASP A 333 11.54 -11.22 14.40
N LYS A 334 12.68 -10.87 13.81
CA LYS A 334 12.79 -9.72 12.91
C LYS A 334 11.95 -9.86 11.65
N VAL A 335 12.00 -11.02 10.98
CA VAL A 335 11.23 -11.26 9.75
C VAL A 335 9.74 -11.30 10.05
N THR A 336 9.34 -11.94 11.16
CA THR A 336 7.92 -11.97 11.59
C THR A 336 7.41 -10.56 11.83
N GLY A 337 8.12 -9.74 12.62
CA GLY A 337 7.75 -8.35 12.87
C GLY A 337 7.77 -7.45 11.63
N ASP A 338 8.68 -7.69 10.68
CA ASP A 338 8.73 -6.94 9.42
C ASP A 338 7.60 -7.28 8.45
N MET A 339 7.15 -8.54 8.45
CA MET A 339 6.00 -8.98 7.66
C MET A 339 4.68 -8.44 8.24
N GLU A 340 4.66 -8.08 9.53
CA GLU A 340 3.54 -7.41 10.16
C GLU A 340 3.48 -5.90 9.82
N GLY A 341 2.27 -5.37 9.72
CA GLY A 341 2.05 -3.93 9.52
C GLY A 341 2.39 -3.44 8.11
N ARG A 342 3.51 -2.72 7.97
CA ARG A 342 3.88 -2.01 6.72
C ARG A 342 4.64 -2.85 5.71
N PHE A 343 4.74 -4.16 5.94
CA PHE A 343 5.37 -5.08 4.99
C PHE A 343 6.82 -4.72 4.69
N ALA A 344 7.68 -4.54 5.69
CA ALA A 344 9.08 -4.19 5.51
C ALA A 344 9.92 -5.36 4.92
N PHE A 345 9.53 -5.84 3.73
CA PHE A 345 10.06 -7.01 3.06
C PHE A 345 11.55 -6.86 2.73
N ASN A 346 11.99 -5.64 2.45
CA ASN A 346 13.38 -5.34 2.19
C ASN A 346 14.26 -5.61 3.42
N THR A 347 13.81 -5.23 4.61
CA THR A 347 14.54 -5.51 5.85
C THR A 347 14.37 -6.97 6.31
N ALA A 348 13.24 -7.61 6.01
CA ALA A 348 13.05 -9.03 6.24
C ALA A 348 14.05 -9.88 5.43
N ILE A 349 14.17 -9.60 4.12
CA ILE A 349 15.14 -10.27 3.25
C ILE A 349 16.58 -9.95 3.70
N ALA A 350 16.86 -8.72 4.13
CA ALA A 350 18.17 -8.35 4.69
C ALA A 350 18.51 -9.17 5.95
N ALA A 351 17.56 -9.41 6.85
CA ALA A 351 17.77 -10.24 8.04
C ALA A 351 18.12 -11.69 7.66
N VAL A 352 17.48 -12.26 6.63
CA VAL A 352 17.84 -13.58 6.10
C VAL A 352 19.25 -13.57 5.48
N MET A 353 19.62 -12.50 4.75
CA MET A 353 20.99 -12.34 4.24
C MET A 353 22.02 -12.31 5.37
N GLU A 354 21.73 -11.60 6.46
CA GLU A 354 22.60 -11.56 7.64
C GLU A 354 22.77 -12.94 8.29
N LEU A 355 21.67 -13.67 8.48
CA LEU A 355 21.70 -15.04 9.00
C LEU A 355 22.54 -15.97 8.11
N LEU A 356 22.34 -15.90 6.79
CA LEU A 356 23.10 -16.70 5.85
C LEU A 356 24.60 -16.36 5.89
N ASN A 357 24.95 -15.09 6.07
CA ASN A 357 26.35 -14.69 6.21
C ASN A 357 26.96 -15.19 7.53
N GLU A 358 26.18 -15.26 8.61
CA GLU A 358 26.61 -15.82 9.91
C GLU A 358 26.92 -17.32 9.79
N CYS A 359 26.15 -18.05 8.98
CA CYS A 359 26.41 -19.45 8.65
C CYS A 359 27.60 -19.65 7.69
N GLY A 360 28.14 -18.55 7.14
CA GLY A 360 29.20 -18.59 6.14
C GLY A 360 30.57 -18.99 6.73
N PRO A 361 31.50 -19.51 5.92
CA PRO A 361 32.82 -19.96 6.38
C PRO A 361 33.63 -18.92 7.16
N SER A 362 33.41 -17.63 6.89
CA SER A 362 34.11 -16.52 7.54
C SER A 362 33.58 -16.17 8.93
N ARG A 363 32.39 -16.64 9.32
CA ARG A 363 31.73 -16.26 10.59
C ARG A 363 31.21 -17.43 11.42
N ARG A 364 31.00 -18.60 10.82
CA ARG A 364 30.50 -19.78 11.53
C ARG A 364 31.43 -20.32 12.60
N GLY A 365 32.73 -20.02 12.53
CA GLY A 365 33.73 -20.56 13.47
C GLY A 365 33.65 -22.08 13.54
N ASP A 366 33.68 -22.60 14.77
CA ASP A 366 33.56 -24.03 15.10
C ASP A 366 32.11 -24.42 15.47
N ALA A 367 31.11 -23.68 14.97
CA ALA A 367 29.69 -23.97 15.23
C ALA A 367 29.32 -25.41 14.85
N GLU A 368 28.58 -26.05 15.75
CA GLU A 368 28.20 -27.45 15.64
C GLU A 368 27.29 -27.70 14.43
N PRO A 369 27.38 -28.89 13.82
CA PRO A 369 26.55 -29.27 12.67
C PRO A 369 25.05 -29.04 12.87
N GLY A 370 24.51 -29.40 14.05
CA GLY A 370 23.09 -29.20 14.38
C GLY A 370 22.68 -27.71 14.39
N ALA A 371 23.51 -26.84 14.95
CA ALA A 371 23.27 -25.39 14.97
C ALA A 371 23.28 -24.79 13.55
N LEU A 372 24.26 -25.18 12.72
CA LEU A 372 24.33 -24.73 11.33
C LEU A 372 23.14 -25.23 10.50
N ARG A 373 22.75 -26.49 10.67
CA ARG A 373 21.60 -27.08 9.95
C ARG A 373 20.30 -26.38 10.34
N PHE A 374 20.09 -26.12 11.63
CA PHE A 374 18.95 -25.34 12.13
C PHE A 374 18.90 -23.92 11.54
N ALA A 375 20.02 -23.20 11.56
CA ALA A 375 20.09 -21.82 11.06
C ALA A 375 19.86 -21.73 9.55
N LEU A 376 20.43 -22.66 8.76
CA LEU A 376 20.22 -22.70 7.31
C LEU A 376 18.79 -23.10 6.92
N ALA A 377 18.20 -24.08 7.62
CA ALA A 377 16.80 -24.44 7.42
C ALA A 377 15.86 -23.29 7.80
N THR A 378 16.17 -22.57 8.89
CA THR A 378 15.46 -21.34 9.27
C THR A 378 15.57 -20.27 8.19
N ALA A 379 16.77 -20.02 7.65
CA ALA A 379 16.97 -19.05 6.57
C ALA A 379 16.14 -19.40 5.32
N ALA A 380 16.09 -20.68 4.93
CA ALA A 380 15.25 -21.14 3.83
C ALA A 380 13.76 -20.99 4.15
N SER A 381 13.31 -21.37 5.35
CA SER A 381 11.91 -21.21 5.77
C SER A 381 11.45 -19.75 5.73
N LEU A 382 12.22 -18.83 6.30
CA LEU A 382 11.91 -17.41 6.31
C LEU A 382 11.95 -16.78 4.90
N LEU A 383 12.71 -17.33 3.97
CA LEU A 383 12.78 -16.84 2.60
C LEU A 383 11.64 -17.34 1.70
N PHE A 384 10.95 -18.41 2.09
CA PHE A 384 9.91 -19.06 1.29
C PHE A 384 8.81 -18.13 0.76
N PRO A 385 8.27 -17.16 1.52
CA PRO A 385 7.28 -16.20 0.99
C PRO A 385 7.81 -15.36 -0.20
N PHE A 386 9.12 -15.12 -0.23
CA PHE A 386 9.78 -14.26 -1.21
C PHE A 386 10.30 -15.05 -2.43
N ALA A 387 11.05 -16.13 -2.17
CA ALA A 387 11.64 -17.04 -3.16
C ALA A 387 11.13 -18.48 -2.99
N PRO A 388 9.85 -18.77 -3.28
CA PRO A 388 9.23 -20.03 -2.93
C PRO A 388 9.89 -21.27 -3.54
N HIS A 389 10.49 -21.18 -4.73
CA HIS A 389 11.07 -22.35 -5.41
C HIS A 389 12.44 -22.70 -4.83
N ALA A 390 13.38 -21.75 -4.85
CA ALA A 390 14.74 -21.92 -4.37
C ALA A 390 14.79 -22.20 -2.86
N ALA A 391 13.90 -21.55 -2.10
CA ALA A 391 13.84 -21.74 -0.66
C ALA A 391 13.21 -23.08 -0.29
N ALA A 392 12.17 -23.54 -1.00
CA ALA A 392 11.61 -24.87 -0.80
C ALA A 392 12.64 -25.97 -1.10
N ASP A 393 13.31 -25.90 -2.26
CA ASP A 393 14.34 -26.89 -2.63
C ASP A 393 15.48 -26.92 -1.59
N ALA A 394 15.92 -25.74 -1.13
CA ALA A 394 16.97 -25.65 -0.10
C ALA A 394 16.52 -26.24 1.25
N TYR A 395 15.28 -25.96 1.66
CA TYR A 395 14.71 -26.47 2.90
C TYR A 395 14.50 -27.98 2.85
N GLU A 396 13.91 -28.50 1.77
CA GLU A 396 13.67 -29.93 1.58
C GLU A 396 14.99 -30.69 1.51
N ARG A 397 15.99 -30.15 0.82
CA ARG A 397 17.31 -30.79 0.77
C ARG A 397 17.99 -30.88 2.13
N LEU A 398 17.76 -29.88 3.00
CA LEU A 398 18.27 -29.89 4.35
C LEU A 398 17.48 -30.78 5.28
N THR A 399 16.15 -30.87 5.16
CA THR A 399 15.29 -31.43 6.22
C THR A 399 14.49 -32.65 5.80
N ALA A 400 14.48 -32.98 4.52
CA ALA A 400 13.57 -33.95 3.88
C ALA A 400 12.08 -33.65 4.10
N ARG A 401 11.72 -32.39 4.40
CA ARG A 401 10.35 -31.93 4.67
C ARG A 401 9.97 -30.79 3.73
N ARG A 402 8.68 -30.61 3.51
CA ARG A 402 8.13 -29.55 2.65
C ARG A 402 7.82 -28.32 3.48
N VAL A 403 8.47 -27.21 3.18
CA VAL A 403 8.38 -25.96 3.98
C VAL A 403 6.94 -25.44 4.14
N TRP A 404 6.07 -25.61 3.13
CA TRP A 404 4.68 -25.15 3.20
C TRP A 404 3.74 -26.05 4.02
N GLU A 405 4.22 -27.20 4.48
CA GLU A 405 3.49 -28.08 5.42
C GLU A 405 3.93 -27.87 6.87
N GLU A 406 4.99 -27.10 7.07
CA GLU A 406 5.55 -26.79 8.37
C GLU A 406 4.92 -25.48 8.92
N PRO A 407 4.73 -25.37 10.23
CA PRO A 407 4.31 -24.12 10.83
C PRO A 407 5.36 -23.03 10.60
N TRP A 408 4.91 -21.77 10.58
CA TRP A 408 5.83 -20.63 10.63
C TRP A 408 6.74 -20.73 11.87
N PRO A 409 8.06 -20.55 11.74
CA PRO A 409 8.97 -20.70 12.87
C PRO A 409 8.68 -19.65 13.95
N VAL A 410 8.84 -20.04 15.21
CA VAL A 410 8.65 -19.16 16.38
C VAL A 410 9.99 -18.94 17.07
N ALA A 411 10.33 -17.68 17.34
CA ALA A 411 11.55 -17.35 18.05
C ALA A 411 11.43 -17.78 19.52
N ASP A 412 12.52 -18.31 20.10
CA ASP A 412 12.60 -18.58 21.52
C ASP A 412 13.03 -17.28 22.23
N PRO A 413 12.19 -16.68 23.09
CA PRO A 413 12.53 -15.45 23.80
C PRO A 413 13.83 -15.55 24.60
N ALA A 414 14.19 -16.73 25.13
CA ALA A 414 15.42 -16.93 25.89
C ALA A 414 16.69 -16.78 25.01
N LEU A 415 16.58 -17.04 23.71
CA LEU A 415 17.67 -16.92 22.74
C LEU A 415 17.70 -15.54 22.05
N LEU A 416 16.72 -14.68 22.31
CA LEU A 416 16.74 -13.27 21.91
C LEU A 416 17.44 -12.39 22.94
N VAL A 417 17.57 -12.85 24.19
CA VAL A 417 18.32 -12.15 25.22
C VAL A 417 19.81 -12.31 24.93
N SER A 418 20.46 -11.18 24.66
CA SER A 418 21.91 -11.10 24.61
C SER A 418 22.40 -10.53 25.93
N ASP A 419 23.40 -11.17 26.54
CA ASP A 419 24.03 -10.69 27.78
C ASP A 419 24.87 -9.43 27.53
N THR A 420 25.13 -9.11 26.26
CA THR A 420 25.85 -7.90 25.83
C THR A 420 25.19 -7.24 24.61
N PHE A 421 25.41 -5.94 24.42
CA PHE A 421 25.04 -5.19 23.22
C PHE A 421 26.20 -4.31 22.72
N GLU A 422 26.21 -3.99 21.42
CA GLU A 422 27.18 -3.04 20.88
C GLU A 422 26.77 -1.60 21.24
N LEU A 423 27.53 -0.99 22.14
CA LEU A 423 27.43 0.41 22.52
C LEU A 423 28.17 1.28 21.50
N VAL A 424 27.41 2.13 20.77
CA VAL A 424 28.01 3.14 19.90
C VAL A 424 28.48 4.32 20.74
N VAL A 425 29.76 4.66 20.64
CA VAL A 425 30.34 5.80 21.38
C VAL A 425 30.60 6.97 20.43
N GLN A 426 30.04 8.13 20.77
CA GLN A 426 30.12 9.36 19.99
C GLN A 426 30.79 10.48 20.78
N VAL A 427 31.46 11.39 20.06
CA VAL A 427 31.92 12.68 20.59
C VAL A 427 31.40 13.79 19.68
N ASN A 428 30.64 14.73 20.25
CA ASN A 428 29.92 15.78 19.50
C ASN A 428 29.12 15.23 18.31
N GLY A 429 28.42 14.10 18.52
CA GLY A 429 27.56 13.46 17.52
C GLY A 429 28.29 12.68 16.42
N LYS A 430 29.62 12.62 16.42
CA LYS A 430 30.39 11.79 15.49
C LYS A 430 30.82 10.48 16.16
N VAL A 431 30.60 9.35 15.51
CA VAL A 431 31.01 8.02 16.01
C VAL A 431 32.54 7.96 16.13
N ARG A 432 33.01 7.48 17.29
CA ARG A 432 34.42 7.32 17.63
C ARG A 432 34.76 5.88 17.97
N ASP A 433 33.82 5.15 18.54
CA ASP A 433 34.03 3.74 18.85
C ASP A 433 32.73 2.92 18.84
N ARG A 434 32.89 1.60 18.87
CA ARG A 434 31.84 0.60 19.05
C ARG A 434 32.36 -0.48 19.99
N VAL A 435 31.76 -0.62 21.17
CA VAL A 435 32.23 -1.55 22.19
C VAL A 435 31.12 -2.44 22.74
N GLN A 436 31.47 -3.65 23.17
CA GLN A 436 30.50 -4.56 23.79
C GLN A 436 30.26 -4.14 25.24
N ALA A 437 29.01 -3.89 25.59
CA ALA A 437 28.54 -3.53 26.93
C ALA A 437 27.57 -4.59 27.46
N PRO A 438 27.58 -4.93 28.76
CA PRO A 438 26.56 -5.80 29.35
C PRO A 438 25.14 -5.24 29.12
N ALA A 439 24.17 -6.10 28.85
CA ALA A 439 22.79 -5.69 28.59
C ALA A 439 22.08 -5.09 29.81
N ASP A 440 22.53 -5.43 31.01
CA ASP A 440 22.09 -4.90 32.30
C ASP A 440 22.92 -3.69 32.78
N ALA A 441 23.89 -3.21 31.99
CA ALA A 441 24.75 -2.10 32.36
C ALA A 441 23.94 -0.80 32.56
N ASP A 442 24.08 -0.20 33.73
CA ASP A 442 23.46 1.07 34.05
C ASP A 442 24.14 2.26 33.32
N ALA A 443 23.52 3.43 33.40
CA ALA A 443 23.99 4.61 32.68
C ALA A 443 25.42 5.04 33.06
N ASP A 444 25.86 4.80 34.30
CA ASP A 444 27.19 5.18 34.75
C ASP A 444 28.24 4.18 34.30
N ALA A 445 27.93 2.88 34.30
CA ALA A 445 28.75 1.83 33.71
C ALA A 445 28.96 2.09 32.20
N LEU A 446 27.91 2.48 31.47
CA LEU A 446 28.02 2.81 30.05
C LEU A 446 28.87 4.05 29.79
N ARG A 447 28.78 5.09 30.63
CA ARG A 447 29.65 6.28 30.54
C ARG A 447 31.10 5.94 30.79
N ALA A 448 31.38 5.15 31.83
CA ALA A 448 32.73 4.70 32.15
C ALA A 448 33.33 3.89 30.99
N LEU A 449 32.59 2.92 30.47
CA LEU A 449 32.99 2.10 29.34
C LEU A 449 33.28 2.93 28.07
N ALA A 450 32.46 3.96 27.81
CA ALA A 450 32.67 4.89 26.71
C ALA A 450 33.92 5.75 26.88
N ARG A 451 34.18 6.26 28.10
CA ARG A 451 35.36 7.09 28.41
C ARG A 451 36.67 6.31 28.41
N ASP A 452 36.64 5.03 28.73
CA ASP A 452 37.84 4.20 28.76
C ASP A 452 38.38 3.87 27.36
N GLN A 453 37.60 4.15 26.31
CA GLN A 453 38.03 3.88 24.94
C GLN A 453 39.16 4.81 24.48
N PRO A 454 40.30 4.28 24.01
CA PRO A 454 41.46 5.09 23.62
C PRO A 454 41.14 6.17 22.58
N ASN A 455 40.28 5.86 21.62
CA ASN A 455 39.89 6.80 20.57
C ASN A 455 38.89 7.85 21.05
N VAL A 456 38.13 7.56 22.10
CA VAL A 456 37.23 8.54 22.72
C VAL A 456 38.05 9.50 23.59
N ARG A 457 38.97 8.97 24.40
CA ARG A 457 39.90 9.76 25.22
C ARG A 457 40.68 10.78 24.39
N SER A 458 41.24 10.38 23.26
CA SER A 458 41.98 11.31 22.38
C SER A 458 41.15 12.50 21.86
N HIS A 459 39.83 12.37 21.83
CA HIS A 459 38.90 13.42 21.39
C HIS A 459 38.28 14.22 22.56
N VAL A 460 38.46 13.76 23.79
CA VAL A 460 37.94 14.38 25.02
C VAL A 460 39.06 15.04 25.83
N ASP A 461 40.28 14.50 25.78
CA ASP A 461 41.44 15.00 26.52
C ASP A 461 41.75 16.47 26.16
N GLY A 462 41.86 17.31 27.20
CA GLY A 462 42.09 18.75 27.06
C GLY A 462 40.85 19.58 26.73
N ARG A 463 39.65 18.99 26.71
CA ARG A 463 38.36 19.67 26.46
C ARG A 463 37.46 19.60 27.68
N GLU A 464 36.54 20.56 27.79
CA GLU A 464 35.54 20.56 28.86
C GLU A 464 34.35 19.68 28.46
N VAL A 465 34.03 18.66 29.27
CA VAL A 465 32.82 17.85 29.07
C VAL A 465 31.60 18.61 29.58
N LEU A 466 30.74 19.05 28.66
CA LEU A 466 29.53 19.81 28.98
C LEU A 466 28.38 18.92 29.44
N LYS A 467 28.20 17.76 28.78
CA LYS A 467 27.19 16.76 29.14
C LYS A 467 27.45 15.42 28.45
N GLU A 468 26.90 14.36 29.02
CA GLU A 468 26.91 13.02 28.44
C GLU A 468 25.49 12.51 28.27
N VAL A 469 25.14 12.17 27.04
CA VAL A 469 23.83 11.65 26.68
C VAL A 469 23.95 10.15 26.56
N VAL A 470 23.25 9.42 27.43
CA VAL A 470 23.15 7.96 27.40
C VAL A 470 21.79 7.59 26.86
N VAL A 471 21.76 6.77 25.82
CA VAL A 471 20.55 6.06 25.38
C VAL A 471 20.78 4.59 25.75
N PRO A 472 20.13 4.09 26.82
CA PRO A 472 20.30 2.71 27.28
C PRO A 472 20.11 1.70 26.13
N GLY A 473 20.97 0.67 26.10
CA GLY A 473 20.96 -0.35 25.05
C GLY A 473 21.37 0.12 23.65
N ARG A 474 21.89 1.36 23.49
CA ARG A 474 22.15 1.92 22.15
C ARG A 474 23.41 2.75 22.02
N LEU A 475 23.56 3.86 22.75
CA LEU A 475 24.70 4.76 22.54
C LEU A 475 25.05 5.61 23.76
N VAL A 476 26.29 6.08 23.80
CA VAL A 476 26.77 7.19 24.65
C VAL A 476 27.35 8.28 23.76
N ASN A 477 26.89 9.51 23.92
CA ASN A 477 27.45 10.68 23.24
C ASN A 477 28.03 11.67 24.26
N VAL A 478 29.34 11.88 24.19
CA VAL A 478 30.08 12.82 25.02
C VAL A 478 30.12 14.17 24.31
N VAL A 479 29.52 15.19 24.91
CA VAL A 479 29.51 16.55 24.37
C VAL A 479 30.65 17.34 25.02
N VAL A 480 31.60 17.77 24.21
CA VAL A 480 32.82 18.47 24.66
C VAL A 480 32.97 19.84 24.00
N ARG A 481 33.54 20.80 24.73
CA ARG A 481 33.83 22.16 24.27
C ARG A 481 35.32 22.42 24.17
#